data_AF-A0A1Y0H6I2-F1
#
_entry.id   AF-A0A1Y0H6I2-F1
#
_cell.length_a   1.000
_cell.length_b   1.000
_cell.length_c   1.000
_cell.angle_alpha   90.00
_cell.angle_beta   90.00
_cell.angle_gamma   90.00
#
_symmetry.space_group_name_H-M   'P 1'
#
loop_
_entity.id
_entity.type
_entity.pdbx_description
1 polymer ?
#
loop_
_entity_poly.entity_id
_entity_poly.type
_entity_poly.pdbx_seq_one_letter_code
_entity_poly.pdbx_strand_id
1 'polypeptide(L)'
;MVQAPARGRVIWKGARAERALRQVRDRPELPLTTFDPSEVLEQMRIERVPEVTAPVPCFIGDISPLACILYDDEGSGTVLIHSLLNDPQTPLAVMKLIATHELLHLVARPEIIEGKSVSHPPAFRELERERCPEKLEAWTWIWDELGWYLSIDSDNERTYVRRGWREIPRRVQA
;
A
#
# COMPACT_ATOMS: atom_id res chain seq x y z
N MET A 1 -12.98 -28.55 25.01
CA MET A 1 -13.49 -27.79 23.84
C MET A 1 -12.37 -26.88 23.39
N VAL A 2 -11.69 -27.23 22.29
CA VAL A 2 -10.62 -26.39 21.72
C VAL A 2 -11.33 -25.31 20.89
N GLN A 3 -11.24 -24.06 21.32
CA GLN A 3 -11.71 -22.93 20.51
C GLN A 3 -10.89 -22.91 19.22
N ALA A 4 -11.58 -23.01 18.08
CA ALA A 4 -10.96 -22.81 16.79
C ALA A 4 -10.30 -21.41 16.77
N PRO A 5 -9.08 -21.26 16.23
CA PRO A 5 -8.48 -19.94 16.09
C PRO A 5 -9.42 -19.09 15.24
N ALA A 6 -9.83 -17.95 15.81
CA ALA A 6 -10.63 -16.97 15.11
C ALA A 6 -9.88 -16.60 13.83
N ARG A 7 -10.44 -17.01 12.68
CA ARG A 7 -9.90 -16.65 11.37
C ARG A 7 -10.01 -15.14 11.25
N GLY A 8 -8.92 -14.44 11.58
CA GLY A 8 -8.76 -13.02 11.32
C GLY A 8 -9.04 -12.80 9.84
N ARG A 9 -10.11 -12.05 9.53
CA ARG A 9 -10.38 -11.65 8.16
C ARG A 9 -9.39 -10.56 7.80
N VAL A 10 -8.24 -10.99 7.31
CA VAL A 10 -7.18 -10.13 6.82
C VAL A 10 -7.62 -9.41 5.53
N ILE A 11 -7.21 -8.16 5.49
CA ILE A 11 -7.39 -7.10 4.48
C ILE A 11 -7.17 -7.63 3.06
N TRP A 12 -8.16 -7.37 2.20
CA TRP A 12 -8.19 -7.76 0.77
C TRP A 12 -7.84 -9.25 0.48
N LYS A 13 -8.40 -10.20 1.25
CA LYS A 13 -8.51 -11.61 0.79
C LYS A 13 -9.84 -11.84 0.04
N GLY A 14 -9.78 -12.60 -1.07
CA GLY A 14 -10.96 -13.05 -1.83
C GLY A 14 -10.98 -12.64 -3.31
N ALA A 15 -12.02 -13.04 -4.03
CA ALA A 15 -12.08 -12.98 -5.50
C ALA A 15 -11.84 -11.58 -6.11
N ARG A 16 -12.11 -10.49 -5.39
CA ARG A 16 -11.85 -9.12 -5.88
C ARG A 16 -10.35 -8.80 -5.88
N ALA A 17 -9.63 -9.22 -4.84
CA ALA A 17 -8.19 -9.04 -4.72
C ALA A 17 -7.44 -9.88 -5.73
N GLU A 18 -7.83 -11.15 -5.88
CA GLU A 18 -7.23 -12.00 -6.90
C GLU A 18 -7.53 -11.51 -8.32
N ARG A 19 -8.70 -10.93 -8.58
CA ARG A 19 -9.00 -10.31 -9.89
C ARG A 19 -8.12 -9.09 -10.13
N ALA A 20 -7.96 -8.21 -9.15
CA ALA A 20 -7.07 -7.06 -9.25
C ALA A 20 -5.62 -7.50 -9.50
N LEU A 21 -5.13 -8.48 -8.72
CA LEU A 21 -3.80 -9.05 -8.91
C LEU A 21 -3.62 -9.66 -10.30
N ARG A 22 -4.56 -10.50 -10.75
CA ARG A 22 -4.52 -11.09 -12.09
C ARG A 22 -4.49 -10.02 -13.17
N GLN A 23 -5.39 -9.04 -13.09
CA GLN A 23 -5.46 -7.94 -14.05
C GLN A 23 -4.16 -7.16 -14.14
N VAL A 24 -3.59 -6.77 -12.99
CA VAL A 24 -2.36 -5.98 -12.93
C VAL A 24 -1.15 -6.82 -13.35
N ARG A 25 -1.06 -8.08 -12.90
CA ARG A 25 0.07 -8.97 -13.23
C ARG A 25 0.11 -9.36 -14.71
N ASP A 26 -1.05 -9.56 -15.33
CA ASP A 26 -1.11 -9.98 -16.74
C ASP A 26 -0.83 -8.80 -17.69
N ARG A 27 -1.02 -7.56 -17.22
CA ARG A 27 -0.76 -6.33 -17.98
C ARG A 27 -0.26 -5.20 -17.06
N PRO A 28 0.96 -5.33 -16.49
CA PRO A 28 1.48 -4.31 -15.60
C PRO A 28 1.78 -3.03 -16.37
N GLU A 29 1.48 -1.89 -15.76
CA GLU A 29 1.94 -0.62 -16.31
C GLU A 29 3.46 -0.52 -16.16
N LEU A 30 4.12 0.04 -17.18
CA LEU A 30 5.52 0.39 -17.08
C LEU A 30 5.69 1.61 -16.15
N PRO A 31 6.77 1.68 -15.37
CA PRO A 31 7.06 2.87 -14.56
C PRO A 31 7.22 4.11 -15.43
N LEU A 32 6.47 5.16 -15.09
CA LEU A 32 6.58 6.52 -15.62
C LEU A 32 7.22 7.48 -14.61
N THR A 33 7.48 7.00 -13.40
CA THR A 33 8.23 7.70 -12.35
C THR A 33 9.69 7.90 -12.76
N THR A 34 10.39 8.81 -12.08
CA THR A 34 11.83 9.05 -12.27
C THR A 34 12.74 8.00 -11.60
N PHE A 35 12.13 6.97 -11.00
CA PHE A 35 12.73 5.82 -10.34
C PHE A 35 11.90 4.57 -10.66
N ASP A 36 12.41 3.36 -10.44
CA ASP A 36 11.63 2.12 -10.51
C ASP A 36 11.00 1.80 -9.14
N PRO A 37 9.65 1.77 -9.02
CA PRO A 37 9.00 1.41 -7.76
C PRO A 37 9.37 0.04 -7.20
N SER A 38 9.72 -0.92 -8.06
CA SER A 38 10.16 -2.26 -7.65
C SER A 38 11.54 -2.22 -6.99
N GLU A 39 12.46 -1.41 -7.53
CA GLU A 39 13.77 -1.18 -6.93
C GLU A 39 13.66 -0.46 -5.58
N VAL A 40 12.77 0.53 -5.49
CA VAL A 40 12.50 1.23 -4.23
C VAL A 40 11.91 0.27 -3.19
N LEU A 41 10.96 -0.59 -3.57
CA LEU A 41 10.40 -1.59 -2.67
C LEU A 41 11.47 -2.53 -2.13
N GLU A 42 12.32 -3.06 -3.01
CA GLU A 42 13.42 -3.95 -2.63
C GLU A 42 14.42 -3.25 -1.71
N GLN A 43 14.76 -2.00 -2.00
CA GLN A 43 15.61 -1.19 -1.14
C GLN A 43 15.00 -1.01 0.26
N MET A 44 13.72 -0.67 0.36
CA MET A 44 13.06 -0.49 1.66
C MET A 44 12.91 -1.81 2.42
N ARG A 45 12.72 -2.93 1.72
CA ARG A 45 12.74 -4.27 2.33
C ARG A 45 14.09 -4.53 3.01
N ILE A 46 15.19 -4.25 2.34
CA ILE A 46 16.53 -4.47 2.88
C ILE A 46 16.86 -3.49 4.02
N GLU A 47 16.57 -2.20 3.82
CA GLU A 47 17.02 -1.14 4.74
C GLU A 47 16.13 -0.97 5.96
N ARG A 48 14.81 -1.16 5.81
CA ARG A 48 13.82 -0.74 6.81
C ARG A 48 12.95 -1.88 7.31
N VAL A 49 12.79 -2.95 6.55
CA VAL A 49 11.98 -4.11 6.93
C VAL A 49 12.74 -5.43 6.73
N PRO A 50 13.95 -5.57 7.31
CA PRO A 50 14.82 -6.73 7.07
C PRO A 50 14.22 -8.06 7.56
N GLU A 51 13.14 -8.01 8.37
CA GLU A 51 12.37 -9.18 8.76
C GLU A 51 11.69 -9.87 7.56
N VAL A 52 11.39 -9.12 6.50
CA VAL A 52 10.86 -9.64 5.25
C VAL A 52 12.03 -10.12 4.39
N THR A 53 12.39 -11.39 4.56
CA THR A 53 13.60 -11.97 3.93
C THR A 53 13.39 -12.36 2.47
N ALA A 54 12.17 -12.71 2.08
CA ALA A 54 11.82 -13.06 0.72
C ALA A 54 11.59 -11.78 -0.14
N PRO A 55 11.99 -11.77 -1.42
CA PRO A 55 11.61 -10.71 -2.34
C PRO A 55 10.09 -10.57 -2.45
N VAL A 56 9.60 -9.34 -2.49
CA VAL A 56 8.18 -9.01 -2.61
C VAL A 56 7.94 -8.38 -3.99
N PRO A 57 7.19 -9.02 -4.90
CA PRO A 57 6.88 -8.43 -6.19
C PRO A 57 6.09 -7.12 -6.04
N CYS A 58 6.37 -6.18 -6.93
CA CYS A 58 5.69 -4.89 -7.03
C CYS A 58 5.09 -4.75 -8.42
N PHE A 59 3.83 -4.32 -8.50
CA PHE A 59 3.19 -4.01 -9.78
C PHE A 59 2.38 -2.73 -9.72
N ILE A 60 2.28 -2.06 -10.86
CA ILE A 60 1.52 -0.82 -11.03
C ILE A 60 0.27 -1.11 -11.88
N GLY A 61 -0.87 -0.61 -11.45
CA GLY A 61 -2.08 -0.62 -12.27
C GLY A 61 -3.31 0.02 -11.63
N ASP A 62 -4.41 -0.01 -12.36
CA ASP A 62 -5.68 0.62 -11.97
C ASP A 62 -6.41 -0.25 -10.94
N ILE A 63 -6.02 -0.10 -9.67
CA ILE A 63 -6.61 -0.78 -8.51
C ILE A 63 -7.58 0.18 -7.77
N SER A 64 -8.25 -0.28 -6.72
CA SER A 64 -9.11 0.62 -5.92
C SER A 64 -8.38 1.40 -4.83
N PRO A 65 -7.49 0.78 -4.01
CA PRO A 65 -6.74 1.53 -3.01
C PRO A 65 -5.59 2.32 -3.66
N LEU A 66 -5.05 3.32 -2.95
CA LEU A 66 -3.88 4.06 -3.43
C LEU A 66 -2.63 3.15 -3.56
N ALA A 67 -2.48 2.24 -2.61
CA ALA A 67 -1.58 1.09 -2.66
C ALA A 67 -2.16 -0.02 -1.77
N CYS A 68 -1.73 -1.25 -1.99
CA CYS A 68 -1.99 -2.34 -1.05
C CYS A 68 -1.00 -3.48 -1.22
N ILE A 69 -0.77 -4.23 -0.15
CA ILE A 69 -0.16 -5.55 -0.20
C ILE A 69 -1.22 -6.66 -0.14
N LEU A 70 -1.02 -7.67 -0.98
CA LEU A 70 -1.73 -8.94 -0.91
C LEU A 70 -0.78 -9.98 -0.36
N TYR A 71 -1.17 -10.70 0.69
CA TYR A 71 -0.30 -11.71 1.30
C TYR A 71 -1.07 -12.94 1.75
N ASP A 72 -0.36 -14.06 1.75
CA ASP A 72 -0.86 -15.33 2.25
C ASP A 72 -0.51 -15.55 3.73
N ASP A 73 -0.94 -16.69 4.27
CA ASP A 73 -0.67 -17.01 5.67
C ASP A 73 0.82 -17.35 5.89
N GLU A 74 1.54 -17.76 4.84
CA GLU A 74 2.97 -18.11 4.85
C GLU A 74 3.89 -16.88 4.87
N GLY A 75 3.32 -15.68 4.68
CA GLY A 75 4.05 -14.41 4.74
C GLY A 75 4.64 -13.97 3.40
N SER A 76 4.28 -14.65 2.30
CA SER A 76 4.57 -14.16 0.95
C SER A 76 3.63 -13.03 0.61
N GLY A 77 4.16 -11.97 -0.01
CA GLY A 77 3.43 -10.74 -0.32
C GLY A 77 3.54 -10.35 -1.79
N THR A 78 2.62 -9.53 -2.27
CA THR A 78 2.72 -8.78 -3.53
C THR A 78 2.16 -7.39 -3.32
N VAL A 79 2.97 -6.38 -3.60
CA VAL A 79 2.56 -4.97 -3.52
C VAL A 79 1.96 -4.54 -4.84
N LEU A 80 0.81 -3.89 -4.77
CA LEU A 80 0.13 -3.26 -5.88
C LEU A 80 0.05 -1.76 -5.62
N ILE A 81 0.50 -0.96 -6.60
CA ILE A 81 0.50 0.49 -6.54
C ILE A 81 -0.49 1.01 -7.58
N HIS A 82 -1.31 1.99 -7.18
CA HIS A 82 -2.25 2.60 -8.10
C HIS A 82 -1.56 3.42 -9.18
N SER A 83 -2.04 3.35 -10.43
CA SER A 83 -1.57 4.16 -11.57
C SER A 83 -1.56 5.68 -11.36
N LEU A 84 -2.20 6.16 -10.29
CA LEU A 84 -2.26 7.60 -9.96
C LEU A 84 -0.89 8.09 -9.50
N LEU A 85 -0.11 7.21 -8.86
CA LEU A 85 1.25 7.42 -8.41
C LEU A 85 2.29 7.11 -9.51
N ASN A 86 1.85 6.59 -10.65
CA ASN A 86 2.73 6.29 -11.78
C ASN A 86 2.97 7.55 -12.60
N ASP A 87 3.68 8.50 -12.01
CA ASP A 87 3.86 9.83 -12.56
C ASP A 87 5.26 10.39 -12.31
N PRO A 88 5.88 11.09 -13.28
CA PRO A 88 7.19 11.71 -13.09
C PRO A 88 7.28 12.68 -11.91
N GLN A 89 6.16 13.30 -11.50
CA GLN A 89 6.10 14.24 -10.38
C GLN A 89 5.98 13.55 -9.02
N THR A 90 5.69 12.25 -8.98
CA THR A 90 5.60 11.51 -7.72
C THR A 90 6.97 11.49 -7.04
N PRO A 91 7.12 12.08 -5.83
CA PRO A 91 8.40 12.13 -5.15
C PRO A 91 8.87 10.75 -4.71
N LEU A 92 10.19 10.55 -4.69
CA LEU A 92 10.78 9.33 -4.13
C LEU A 92 10.34 9.08 -2.68
N ALA A 93 10.17 10.15 -1.88
CA ALA A 93 9.68 10.06 -0.51
C ALA A 93 8.30 9.41 -0.41
N VAL A 94 7.39 9.69 -1.36
CA VAL A 94 6.07 9.05 -1.41
C VAL A 94 6.21 7.55 -1.67
N MET A 95 7.08 7.18 -2.62
CA MET A 95 7.29 5.77 -2.92
C MET A 95 7.96 5.01 -1.77
N LYS A 96 8.93 5.62 -1.07
CA LYS A 96 9.56 5.03 0.12
C LYS A 96 8.57 4.83 1.27
N LEU A 97 7.69 5.80 1.51
CA LEU A 97 6.61 5.68 2.49
C LEU A 97 5.70 4.50 2.14
N ILE A 98 5.20 4.45 0.90
CA ILE A 98 4.28 3.39 0.45
C ILE A 98 4.96 2.02 0.55
N ALA A 99 6.17 1.88 0.01
CA ALA A 99 6.92 0.64 0.07
C ALA A 99 7.10 0.15 1.51
N THR A 100 7.56 1.03 2.41
CA THR A 100 7.77 0.67 3.81
C THR A 100 6.45 0.32 4.50
N HIS A 101 5.39 1.11 4.29
CA HIS A 101 4.06 0.87 4.85
C HIS A 101 3.50 -0.50 4.44
N GLU A 102 3.55 -0.82 3.15
CA GLU A 102 3.02 -2.08 2.62
C GLU A 102 3.82 -3.30 3.11
N LEU A 103 5.14 -3.17 3.24
CA LEU A 103 5.99 -4.23 3.81
C LEU A 103 5.71 -4.46 5.30
N LEU A 104 5.40 -3.41 6.06
CA LEU A 104 5.11 -3.53 7.49
C LEU A 104 3.88 -4.39 7.79
N HIS A 105 2.93 -4.51 6.85
CA HIS A 105 1.79 -5.43 6.98
C HIS A 105 2.20 -6.90 7.04
N LEU A 106 3.40 -7.27 6.57
CA LEU A 106 3.95 -8.62 6.70
C LEU A 106 4.56 -8.88 8.08
N VAL A 107 4.99 -7.83 8.79
CA VAL A 107 5.65 -7.90 10.10
C VAL A 107 4.65 -7.69 11.23
N ALA A 108 3.90 -6.60 11.19
CA ALA A 108 2.85 -6.27 12.15
C ALA A 108 1.49 -6.48 11.47
N ARG A 109 1.03 -7.73 11.48
CA ARG A 109 -0.24 -8.12 10.84
C ARG A 109 -1.45 -7.45 11.51
N PRO A 110 -2.57 -7.25 10.79
CA PRO A 110 -3.82 -6.78 11.36
C PRO A 110 -4.29 -7.64 12.53
N GLU A 111 -4.89 -6.99 13.52
CA GLU A 111 -5.34 -7.64 14.77
C GLU A 111 -6.85 -7.42 15.01
N ILE A 112 -7.46 -8.27 15.85
CA ILE A 112 -8.80 -8.03 16.36
C ILE A 112 -8.68 -7.36 17.74
N ILE A 113 -9.04 -6.08 17.82
CA ILE A 113 -9.03 -5.29 19.05
C ILE A 113 -10.46 -4.90 19.36
N GLU A 114 -10.96 -5.27 20.55
CA GLU A 114 -12.34 -4.99 20.98
C GLU A 114 -13.41 -5.46 19.97
N GLY A 115 -13.17 -6.61 19.33
CA GLY A 115 -14.08 -7.18 18.33
C GLY A 115 -14.05 -6.50 16.96
N LYS A 116 -13.19 -5.50 16.75
CA LYS A 116 -12.97 -4.84 15.46
C LYS A 116 -11.65 -5.28 14.84
N SER A 117 -11.66 -5.49 13.52
CA SER A 117 -10.43 -5.70 12.76
C SER A 117 -9.72 -4.37 12.61
N VAL A 118 -8.52 -4.26 13.16
CA VAL A 118 -7.67 -3.06 13.09
C VAL A 118 -6.53 -3.34 12.12
N SER A 119 -6.49 -2.58 11.03
CA SER A 119 -5.50 -2.73 9.98
C SER A 119 -4.10 -2.33 10.43
N HIS A 120 -3.99 -1.24 11.19
CA HIS A 120 -2.73 -0.74 11.74
C HIS A 120 -2.78 -0.78 13.28
N PRO A 121 -2.54 -1.95 13.91
CA PRO A 121 -2.49 -2.08 15.37
C PRO A 121 -1.35 -1.21 15.96
N PRO A 122 -1.29 -1.02 17.29
CA PRO A 122 -0.26 -0.21 17.94
C PRO A 122 1.18 -0.56 17.50
N ALA A 123 1.50 -1.87 17.41
CA ALA A 123 2.79 -2.34 16.94
C ALA A 123 3.13 -1.86 15.51
N PHE A 124 2.15 -1.88 14.60
CA PHE A 124 2.33 -1.34 13.24
C PHE A 124 2.65 0.16 13.29
N ARG A 125 1.88 0.93 14.07
CA ARG A 125 2.04 2.39 14.15
C ARG A 125 3.39 2.79 14.75
N GLU A 126 3.90 2.01 15.70
CA GLU A 126 5.23 2.21 16.26
C GLU A 126 6.32 1.97 15.22
N LEU A 127 6.25 0.84 14.50
CA LEU A 127 7.20 0.51 13.43
C LEU A 127 7.16 1.55 12.30
N GLU A 128 5.98 1.98 11.86
CA GLU A 128 5.83 2.98 10.80
C GLU A 128 6.41 4.34 11.22
N ARG A 129 6.22 4.74 12.48
CA ARG A 129 6.82 5.97 13.02
C ARG A 129 8.34 5.92 13.03
N GLU A 130 8.92 4.77 13.37
CA GLU A 130 10.36 4.57 13.41
C GLU A 130 10.98 4.49 12.01
N ARG A 131 10.30 3.80 11.09
CA ARG A 131 10.89 3.38 9.80
C ARG A 131 10.53 4.29 8.63
N CYS A 132 9.55 5.18 8.78
CA CYS A 132 9.14 6.13 7.74
C CYS A 132 9.42 7.58 8.18
N PRO A 133 10.69 8.03 8.23
CA PRO A 133 11.02 9.40 8.62
C PRO A 133 10.39 10.45 7.69
N GLU A 134 10.16 10.11 6.42
CA GLU A 134 9.53 10.98 5.42
C GLU A 134 8.00 11.03 5.49
N LYS A 135 7.37 10.31 6.43
CA LYS A 135 5.91 10.13 6.48
C LYS A 135 5.14 11.45 6.38
N LEU A 136 5.58 12.49 7.10
CA LEU A 136 4.90 13.78 7.11
C LEU A 136 4.98 14.49 5.75
N GLU A 137 6.16 14.53 5.14
CA GLU A 137 6.39 15.17 3.85
C GLU A 137 5.61 14.45 2.74
N ALA A 138 5.71 13.11 2.72
CA ALA A 138 5.02 12.29 1.74
C ALA A 138 3.50 12.43 1.84
N TRP A 139 2.91 12.39 3.05
CA TRP A 139 1.46 12.60 3.21
C TRP A 139 1.04 14.01 2.84
N THR A 140 1.83 15.04 3.17
CA THR A 140 1.57 16.42 2.74
C THR A 140 1.45 16.50 1.23
N TRP A 141 2.44 15.98 0.50
CA TRP A 141 2.40 15.96 -0.96
C TRP A 141 1.21 15.16 -1.52
N ILE A 142 0.92 13.98 -0.96
CA ILE A 142 -0.23 13.16 -1.37
C ILE A 142 -1.54 13.95 -1.24
N TRP A 143 -1.74 14.67 -0.13
CA TRP A 143 -2.97 15.43 0.06
C TRP A 143 -3.05 16.67 -0.81
N ASP A 144 -1.96 17.40 -0.97
CA ASP A 144 -1.93 18.62 -1.77
C ASP A 144 -2.12 18.35 -3.26
N GLU A 145 -1.44 17.33 -3.79
CA GLU A 145 -1.46 16.98 -5.21
C GLU A 145 -2.58 16.02 -5.58
N LEU A 146 -2.83 15.01 -4.73
CA LEU A 146 -3.73 13.91 -5.06
C LEU A 146 -5.06 13.96 -4.31
N GLY A 147 -5.24 14.82 -3.30
CA GLY A 147 -6.38 14.79 -2.39
C GLY A 147 -7.76 14.79 -3.07
N TRP A 148 -7.91 15.48 -4.21
CA TRP A 148 -9.14 15.52 -5.00
C TRP A 148 -9.53 14.17 -5.61
N TYR A 149 -8.54 13.32 -5.88
CA TYR A 149 -8.71 11.98 -6.42
C TYR A 149 -8.93 10.94 -5.32
N LEU A 150 -8.73 11.31 -4.05
CA LEU A 150 -8.71 10.37 -2.94
C LEU A 150 -10.00 10.44 -2.11
N SER A 151 -10.32 9.29 -1.52
CA SER A 151 -11.36 9.13 -0.51
C SER A 151 -10.82 8.31 0.65
N ILE A 152 -11.07 8.75 1.87
CA ILE A 152 -10.63 8.07 3.09
C ILE A 152 -11.79 7.27 3.64
N ASP A 153 -11.51 6.02 3.97
CA ASP A 153 -12.36 5.15 4.77
C ASP A 153 -11.70 5.03 6.14
N SER A 154 -12.11 5.90 7.06
CA SER A 154 -11.54 5.97 8.41
C SER A 154 -11.83 4.72 9.23
N ASP A 155 -12.97 4.07 8.97
CA ASP A 155 -13.40 2.90 9.72
C ASP A 155 -12.54 1.67 9.39
N ASN A 156 -12.04 1.59 8.16
CA ASN A 156 -11.16 0.50 7.71
C ASN A 156 -9.68 0.92 7.59
N GLU A 157 -9.37 2.17 7.90
CA GLU A 157 -8.05 2.80 7.78
C GLU A 157 -7.47 2.67 6.36
N ARG A 158 -8.26 3.02 5.33
CA ARG A 158 -7.87 2.88 3.92
C ARG A 158 -8.00 4.18 3.14
N THR A 159 -7.10 4.35 2.17
CA THR A 159 -7.15 5.40 1.17
C THR A 159 -7.49 4.79 -0.18
N TYR A 160 -8.62 5.19 -0.75
CA TYR A 160 -9.09 4.75 -2.07
C TYR A 160 -8.98 5.86 -3.10
N VAL A 161 -8.69 5.48 -4.33
CA VAL A 161 -8.81 6.37 -5.48
C VAL A 161 -10.26 6.37 -5.98
N ARG A 162 -10.80 7.56 -6.22
CA ARG A 162 -12.17 7.77 -6.70
C ARG A 162 -12.33 7.19 -8.11
N ARG A 163 -13.52 6.66 -8.40
CA ARG A 163 -13.87 6.26 -9.77
C ARG A 163 -13.86 7.47 -10.69
N GLY A 164 -13.42 7.27 -11.93
CA GLY A 164 -13.32 8.35 -12.91
C GLY A 164 -12.18 9.33 -12.63
N TRP A 165 -11.19 8.97 -11.80
CA TRP A 165 -10.06 9.85 -11.47
C TRP A 165 -9.34 10.39 -12.71
N ARG A 166 -9.31 9.63 -13.82
CA ARG A 166 -8.71 10.06 -15.09
C ARG A 166 -9.46 11.22 -15.77
N GLU A 167 -10.74 11.41 -15.43
CA GLU A 167 -11.59 12.48 -15.96
C GLU A 167 -11.49 13.77 -15.13
N ILE A 168 -10.92 13.68 -13.92
CA ILE A 168 -10.70 14.83 -13.04
C ILE A 168 -9.43 15.54 -13.51
N PRO A 169 -9.50 16.80 -13.99
CA PRO A 169 -8.33 17.53 -14.48
C PRO A 169 -7.26 17.62 -13.40
N ARG A 170 -6.02 17.27 -13.75
CA ARG A 170 -4.89 17.52 -12.86
C ARG A 170 -4.74 19.00 -12.61
N ARG A 171 -4.47 19.35 -11.35
CA ARG A 171 -3.97 20.68 -11.02
C ARG A 171 -2.71 20.88 -11.84
N VAL A 172 -2.80 21.78 -12.82
CA VAL A 172 -1.61 22.35 -13.43
C VAL A 172 -1.10 23.32 -12.38
N GLN A 173 -0.01 22.97 -11.69
CA GLN A 173 0.69 23.96 -10.87
C GLN A 173 1.12 25.10 -11.80
N ALA A 174 0.70 26.31 -11.47
CA ALA A 174 1.07 27.54 -12.16
C ALA A 174 2.46 28.02 -11.73
#